data_AF-A0A399WRZ5-F1
#
_entry.id   AF-A0A399WRZ5-F1
#
_cell.length_a   1.000
_cell.length_b   1.000
_cell.length_c   1.000
_cell.angle_alpha   90.00
_cell.angle_beta   90.00
_cell.angle_gamma   90.00
#
_symmetry.space_group_name_H-M   'P 1'
#
loop_
_entity.id
_entity.type
_entity.pdbx_description
1 polymer ?
#
loop_
_entity_poly.entity_id
_entity_poly.type
_entity_poly.pdbx_seq_one_letter_code
_entity_poly.pdbx_strand_id
1 'polypeptide(L)'
;MIAKSISNFSLALLLATSAWGGPIGDVLRNLESADPSRPETAIPALQNVLQIADKIGDFYLVDLAETELGTIAEGGEADLQVILVRLRKLSELEEPNNFPSNEVADRILSDPAYAYGKKADASNWIQRALAQVQDLFGLNCSRRTAEGLDVKPVGIDPTGVMRVLMYVLLLAGAIVIGWTVYRLVKSRQKKQRQKDARAKGLIEEHEESRTADEWLVLANRLEREGRYRESVRCLYLAILMRLDRARIARFDRTETNWEHLRRILKSEAPSNVPYRDVTLLFDLIWYGDQPASDRDCSQMRSAYETLMQSLREVA
;
A
#
# COMPACT_ATOMS: atom_id res chain seq x y z
N MET A 1 0.44 -18.25 21.20
CA MET A 1 1.35 -17.09 21.42
C MET A 1 1.08 -16.07 20.33
N ILE A 2 0.07 -15.23 20.56
CA ILE A 2 -0.40 -14.18 19.65
C ILE A 2 -0.54 -12.95 20.54
N ALA A 3 0.42 -12.02 20.47
CA ALA A 3 0.32 -10.64 20.97
C ALA A 3 1.67 -9.95 20.82
N LYS A 4 1.86 -9.20 19.73
CA LYS A 4 2.78 -8.04 19.62
C LYS A 4 2.68 -7.48 18.19
N SER A 5 1.56 -6.83 17.87
CA SER A 5 1.47 -5.93 16.71
C SER A 5 0.28 -4.96 16.81
N ILE A 6 0.01 -4.47 18.02
CA ILE A 6 -0.92 -3.36 18.24
C ILE A 6 -0.26 -2.51 19.32
N SER A 7 0.56 -1.53 18.96
CA SER A 7 1.12 -0.60 19.95
C SER A 7 1.58 0.75 19.43
N ASN A 8 1.58 1.04 18.13
CA ASN A 8 2.04 2.36 17.64
C ASN A 8 0.91 3.25 17.11
N PHE A 9 -0.25 2.67 16.76
CA PHE A 9 -1.41 3.46 16.32
C PHE A 9 -2.29 3.95 17.49
N SER A 10 -2.10 3.38 18.68
CA SER A 10 -2.94 3.66 19.85
C SER A 10 -2.41 4.78 20.75
N LEU A 11 -1.19 5.26 20.52
CA LEU A 11 -0.60 6.34 21.34
C LEU A 11 -0.93 7.75 20.81
N ALA A 12 -1.18 7.89 19.50
CA ALA A 12 -1.65 9.14 18.90
C ALA A 12 -3.08 9.49 19.36
N LEU A 13 -3.91 8.48 19.65
CA LEU A 13 -5.26 8.67 20.20
C LEU A 13 -5.27 8.98 21.71
N LEU A 14 -4.18 8.65 22.42
CA LEU A 14 -4.06 8.77 23.87
C LEU A 14 -3.49 10.12 24.34
N LEU A 15 -3.13 11.01 23.41
CA LEU A 15 -2.72 12.38 23.69
C LEU A 15 -3.85 13.41 23.52
N ALA A 16 -5.07 12.96 23.19
CA ALA A 16 -6.26 13.82 23.07
C ALA A 16 -6.91 14.18 24.43
N THR A 17 -6.22 13.98 25.56
CA THR A 17 -6.78 14.23 26.90
C THR A 17 -6.18 15.45 27.62
N SER A 18 -5.63 16.43 26.92
CA SER A 18 -5.31 17.73 27.54
C SER A 18 -5.95 18.89 26.78
N ALA A 19 -7.12 19.30 27.28
CA ALA A 19 -7.62 20.67 27.31
C ALA A 19 -7.63 21.48 25.99
N TRP A 20 -8.77 21.40 25.29
CA TRP A 20 -9.63 22.53 24.87
C TRP A 20 -8.88 23.83 24.48
N GLY A 21 -8.60 23.96 23.18
CA GLY A 21 -7.93 25.09 22.52
C GLY A 21 -6.66 24.63 21.81
N GLY A 22 -6.79 24.04 20.62
CA GLY A 22 -5.68 23.38 19.92
C GLY A 22 -4.46 24.28 19.68
N PRO A 23 -3.20 23.80 19.92
CA PRO A 23 -1.97 24.54 19.64
C PRO A 23 -1.87 25.01 18.18
N ILE A 24 -2.45 24.26 17.24
CA ILE A 24 -2.37 24.53 15.80
C ILE A 24 -3.20 25.75 15.43
N GLY A 25 -4.40 25.91 15.99
CA GLY A 25 -5.27 27.06 15.70
C GLY A 25 -4.68 28.39 16.20
N ASP A 26 -4.00 28.39 17.34
CA ASP A 26 -3.30 29.57 17.86
C ASP A 26 -2.08 29.91 17.01
N VAL A 27 -1.31 28.90 16.59
CA VAL A 27 -0.16 29.10 15.69
C VAL A 27 -0.59 29.59 14.31
N LEU A 28 -1.70 29.06 13.77
CA LEU A 28 -2.28 29.52 12.51
C LEU A 28 -2.70 30.99 12.59
N ARG A 29 -3.41 31.40 13.65
CA ARG A 29 -3.80 32.80 13.86
C ARG A 29 -2.60 33.73 13.96
N ASN A 30 -1.56 33.31 14.67
CA ASN A 30 -0.34 34.09 14.82
C ASN A 30 0.39 34.27 13.48
N LEU A 31 0.46 33.22 12.66
CA LEU A 31 1.03 33.30 11.30
C LEU A 31 0.18 34.14 10.35
N GLU A 32 -1.15 34.06 10.42
CA GLU A 32 -2.06 34.88 9.61
C GLU A 32 -1.98 36.37 9.99
N SER A 33 -1.62 36.68 11.23
CA SER A 33 -1.43 38.06 11.72
C SER A 33 -0.05 38.66 11.45
N ALA A 34 0.90 37.85 10.97
CA ALA A 34 2.25 38.32 10.67
C ALA A 34 2.25 39.22 9.44
N ASP A 35 2.91 40.38 9.52
CA ASP A 35 2.98 41.34 8.43
C ASP A 35 3.97 40.84 7.36
N PRO A 36 3.56 40.66 6.10
CA PRO A 36 4.45 40.23 5.02
C PRO A 36 5.67 41.15 4.83
N SER A 37 5.55 42.43 5.22
CA SER A 37 6.63 43.42 5.12
C SER A 37 7.64 43.37 6.28
N ARG A 38 7.38 42.57 7.32
CA ARG A 38 8.23 42.40 8.52
C ARG A 38 8.37 40.92 8.89
N PRO A 39 9.25 40.18 8.19
CA PRO A 39 9.41 38.73 8.37
C PRO A 39 9.82 38.32 9.80
N GLU A 40 10.44 39.24 10.57
CA GLU A 40 10.82 39.00 11.97
C GLU A 40 9.63 38.70 12.89
N THR A 41 8.43 39.14 12.52
CA THR A 41 7.21 38.90 13.31
C THR A 41 6.72 37.46 13.24
N ALA A 42 7.13 36.71 12.20
CA ALA A 42 6.73 35.32 11.99
C ALA A 42 7.61 34.29 12.72
N ILE A 43 8.81 34.69 13.16
CA ILE A 43 9.79 33.82 13.84
C ILE A 43 9.19 33.04 15.03
N PRO A 44 8.52 33.67 16.01
CA PRO A 44 7.97 32.93 17.16
C PRO A 44 6.87 31.94 16.75
N ALA A 45 6.11 32.27 15.70
CA ALA A 45 5.07 31.39 15.19
C ALA A 45 5.66 30.18 14.45
N LEU A 46 6.72 30.38 13.65
CA LEU A 46 7.46 29.30 12.98
C LEU A 46 8.15 28.36 13.98
N GLN A 47 8.69 28.88 15.08
CA GLN A 47 9.24 28.04 16.16
C GLN A 47 8.18 27.15 16.81
N ASN A 48 6.96 27.68 16.99
CA ASN A 48 5.84 26.87 17.47
C ASN A 48 5.39 25.83 16.43
N VAL A 49 5.44 26.16 15.13
CA VAL A 49 5.23 25.17 14.05
C VAL A 49 6.21 24.02 14.16
N LEU A 50 7.50 24.29 14.38
CA LEU A 50 8.51 23.25 14.55
C LEU A 50 8.20 22.32 15.73
N GLN A 51 7.81 22.87 16.89
CA GLN A 51 7.44 22.07 18.06
C GLN A 51 6.22 21.19 17.80
N ILE A 52 5.21 21.73 17.12
CA ILE A 52 4.00 20.99 16.76
C ILE A 52 4.31 19.91 15.73
N ALA A 53 5.07 20.25 14.68
CA ALA A 53 5.43 19.36 13.60
C ALA A 53 6.26 18.16 14.10
N ASP A 54 7.21 18.41 15.01
CA ASP A 54 8.00 17.37 15.67
C ASP A 54 7.12 16.44 16.52
N LYS A 55 6.20 17.02 17.30
CA LYS A 55 5.26 16.25 18.14
C LYS A 55 4.28 15.39 17.34
N ILE A 56 3.86 15.86 16.16
CA ILE A 56 2.92 15.15 15.25
C ILE A 56 3.67 14.22 14.29
N GLY A 57 5.00 14.35 14.18
CA GLY A 57 5.81 13.61 13.21
C GLY A 57 5.60 14.05 11.76
N ASP A 58 5.16 15.29 11.52
CA ASP A 58 5.03 15.85 10.16
C ASP A 58 6.38 16.43 9.70
N PHE A 59 7.27 15.54 9.26
CA PHE A 59 8.63 15.89 8.81
C PHE A 59 8.66 16.89 7.65
N TYR A 60 7.61 16.95 6.83
CA TYR A 60 7.51 17.92 5.74
C TYR A 60 7.30 19.33 6.28
N LEU A 61 6.46 19.46 7.31
CA LEU A 61 6.20 20.72 7.98
C LEU A 61 7.43 21.21 8.77
N VAL A 62 8.23 20.29 9.32
CA VAL A 62 9.54 20.62 9.95
C VAL A 62 10.51 21.23 8.93
N ASP A 63 10.76 20.53 7.82
CA ASP A 63 11.71 20.95 6.79
C ASP A 63 11.33 22.31 6.17
N LEU A 64 10.04 22.53 5.95
CA LEU A 64 9.51 23.78 5.43
C LEU A 64 9.69 24.93 6.44
N ALA A 65 9.39 24.71 7.72
CA ALA A 65 9.56 25.74 8.75
C ALA A 65 11.04 26.07 9.01
N GLU A 66 11.95 25.08 8.98
CA GLU A 66 13.40 25.31 9.09
C GLU A 66 13.93 26.12 7.90
N THR A 67 13.45 25.83 6.69
CA THR A 67 13.84 26.55 5.46
C THR A 67 13.42 28.02 5.54
N GLU A 68 12.17 28.31 5.88
CA GLU A 68 11.69 29.69 6.00
C GLU A 68 12.40 30.45 7.14
N LEU A 69 12.69 29.79 8.28
CA LEU A 69 13.50 30.40 9.34
C LEU A 69 14.91 30.77 8.87
N GLY A 70 15.53 29.95 8.02
CA GLY A 70 16.80 30.24 7.37
C GLY A 70 16.71 31.46 6.44
N THR A 71 15.69 31.51 5.59
CA THR A 71 15.43 32.63 4.67
C THR A 71 15.27 33.95 5.42
N ILE A 72 14.54 33.95 6.54
CA ILE A 72 14.36 35.15 7.39
C ILE A 72 15.69 35.58 8.02
N ALA A 73 16.51 34.64 8.47
CA ALA A 73 17.82 34.93 9.06
C ALA A 73 18.80 35.55 8.04
N GLU A 74 18.66 35.22 6.76
CA GLU A 74 19.43 35.79 5.65
C GLU A 74 18.86 37.13 5.13
N GLY A 75 17.75 37.61 5.70
CA GLY A 75 17.09 38.85 5.30
C GLY A 75 16.23 38.73 4.04
N GLY A 76 15.87 37.51 3.64
CA GLY A 76 14.97 37.22 2.53
C GLY A 76 13.49 37.33 2.91
N GLU A 77 12.64 37.38 1.89
CA GLU A 77 11.18 37.35 2.05
C GLU A 77 10.73 35.88 2.22
N ALA A 78 10.07 35.57 3.33
CA ALA A 78 9.61 34.22 3.64
C ALA A 78 8.25 33.93 2.99
N ASP A 79 8.13 32.77 2.33
CA ASP A 79 6.86 32.32 1.74
C ASP A 79 6.09 31.45 2.75
N LEU A 80 5.29 32.11 3.58
CA LEU A 80 4.48 31.45 4.60
C LEU A 80 3.24 30.76 4.03
N GLN A 81 2.90 30.94 2.74
CA GLN A 81 1.64 30.44 2.17
C GLN A 81 1.55 28.92 2.24
N VAL A 82 2.65 28.24 1.95
CA VAL A 82 2.68 26.76 1.95
C VAL A 82 2.49 26.22 3.37
N ILE A 83 3.10 26.87 4.38
CA ILE A 83 2.95 26.52 5.79
C ILE A 83 1.51 26.77 6.25
N LEU A 84 0.94 27.93 5.90
CA LEU A 84 -0.42 28.31 6.24
C LEU A 84 -1.46 27.34 5.66
N VAL A 85 -1.35 26.98 4.38
CA VAL A 85 -2.28 26.02 3.74
C VAL A 85 -2.20 24.65 4.42
N ARG A 86 -0.98 24.21 4.76
CA ARG A 86 -0.78 22.93 5.44
C ARG A 86 -1.36 22.94 6.86
N LEU A 87 -1.10 23.98 7.65
CA LEU A 87 -1.63 24.15 8.99
C LEU A 87 -3.15 24.30 8.98
N ARG A 88 -3.72 25.02 8.01
CA ARG A 88 -5.17 25.13 7.84
C ARG A 88 -5.79 23.75 7.61
N LYS A 89 -5.23 22.96 6.70
CA LYS A 89 -5.67 21.59 6.47
C LYS A 89 -5.53 20.72 7.72
N LEU A 90 -4.48 20.89 8.53
CA LEU A 90 -4.32 20.19 9.80
C LEU A 90 -5.36 20.64 10.84
N SER A 91 -5.68 21.94 10.90
CA SER A 91 -6.72 22.47 11.79
C SER A 91 -8.12 22.04 11.38
N GLU A 92 -8.37 21.85 10.07
CA GLU A 92 -9.64 21.30 9.56
C GLU A 92 -9.81 19.82 9.92
N LEU A 93 -8.71 19.10 10.11
CA LEU A 93 -8.72 17.74 10.65
C LEU A 93 -8.90 17.73 12.18
N GLU A 94 -8.77 18.89 12.83
CA GLU A 94 -8.75 19.05 14.29
C GLU A 94 -10.12 19.28 14.93
N GLU A 95 -11.27 19.19 14.20
CA GLU A 95 -12.52 18.65 14.76
C GLU A 95 -13.73 18.61 13.78
N PRO A 96 -14.64 17.63 13.97
CA PRO A 96 -15.84 17.97 14.72
C PRO A 96 -15.93 17.22 16.05
N ASN A 97 -16.32 17.97 17.08
CA ASN A 97 -16.59 17.68 18.49
C ASN A 97 -17.59 16.52 18.78
N ASN A 98 -17.72 15.56 17.89
CA ASN A 98 -18.56 14.39 18.06
C ASN A 98 -17.89 13.27 17.29
N PHE A 99 -16.95 12.56 17.94
CA PHE A 99 -16.64 11.20 17.50
C PHE A 99 -17.98 10.50 17.41
N PRO A 100 -18.40 10.10 16.20
CA PRO A 100 -19.75 9.66 16.08
C PRO A 100 -19.83 8.36 16.89
N SER A 101 -20.92 8.20 17.64
CA SER A 101 -21.13 7.09 18.59
C SER A 101 -20.69 5.76 17.97
N ASN A 102 -20.38 4.74 18.77
CA ASN A 102 -20.09 3.39 18.25
C ASN A 102 -21.08 2.95 17.15
N GLU A 103 -22.30 3.51 17.12
CA GLU A 103 -23.30 3.36 16.06
C GLU A 103 -22.86 3.83 14.66
N VAL A 104 -22.05 4.87 14.52
CA VAL A 104 -21.52 5.31 13.21
C VAL A 104 -20.30 4.53 12.80
N ALA A 105 -19.44 4.14 13.75
CA ALA A 105 -18.42 3.14 13.47
C ALA A 105 -19.07 1.83 13.00
N ASP A 106 -20.14 1.38 13.67
CA ASP A 106 -20.94 0.22 13.28
C ASP A 106 -21.66 0.44 11.94
N ARG A 107 -22.11 1.66 11.63
CA ARG A 107 -22.71 2.01 10.33
C ARG A 107 -21.68 1.98 9.19
N ILE A 108 -20.44 2.42 9.43
CA ILE A 108 -19.35 2.36 8.45
C ILE A 108 -18.86 0.92 8.30
N LEU A 109 -18.75 0.17 9.39
CA LEU A 109 -18.34 -1.25 9.38
C LEU A 109 -19.42 -2.18 8.80
N SER A 110 -20.68 -1.72 8.72
CA SER A 110 -21.77 -2.45 8.06
C SER A 110 -21.91 -2.13 6.58
N ASP A 111 -21.17 -1.16 6.05
CA ASP A 111 -21.11 -0.90 4.61
C ASP A 111 -20.44 -2.08 3.88
N PRO A 112 -21.03 -2.61 2.80
CA PRO A 112 -20.48 -3.72 2.02
C PRO A 112 -19.06 -3.47 1.48
N ALA A 113 -18.63 -2.22 1.32
CA ALA A 113 -17.24 -1.89 0.96
C ALA A 113 -16.23 -2.33 2.05
N TYR A 114 -16.65 -2.39 3.33
CA TYR A 114 -15.83 -2.81 4.48
C TYR A 114 -16.13 -4.24 4.94
N ALA A 115 -16.98 -4.99 4.22
CA ALA A 115 -17.31 -6.39 4.51
C ALA A 115 -16.18 -7.36 4.14
N TYR A 116 -14.92 -7.04 4.45
CA TYR A 116 -13.79 -7.94 4.22
C TYR A 116 -13.75 -9.02 5.31
N GLY A 117 -14.38 -10.18 5.04
CA GLY A 117 -14.20 -11.40 5.83
C GLY A 117 -15.43 -11.94 6.56
N LYS A 118 -16.60 -11.29 6.50
CA LYS A 118 -17.86 -11.99 6.84
C LYS A 118 -18.17 -12.96 5.72
N LYS A 119 -17.85 -14.25 5.92
CA LYS A 119 -18.34 -15.35 5.09
C LYS A 119 -19.85 -15.16 4.93
N ALA A 120 -20.28 -14.87 3.70
CA ALA A 120 -21.68 -14.92 3.34
C ALA A 120 -22.25 -16.26 3.83
N ASP A 121 -23.36 -16.18 4.55
CA ASP A 121 -24.14 -17.33 5.01
C ASP A 121 -24.27 -18.36 3.88
N ALA A 122 -23.52 -19.45 4.03
CA ALA A 122 -23.54 -20.57 3.10
C ALA A 122 -24.89 -21.32 3.11
N SER A 123 -25.86 -20.89 3.91
CA SER A 123 -27.18 -21.51 4.06
C SER A 123 -28.23 -20.98 3.07
N ASN A 124 -28.15 -19.73 2.61
CA ASN A 124 -29.25 -19.12 1.85
C ASN A 124 -29.17 -19.28 0.32
N TRP A 125 -27.99 -19.54 -0.25
CA TRP A 125 -27.86 -19.72 -1.70
C TRP A 125 -28.21 -21.14 -2.16
N ILE A 126 -27.88 -22.16 -1.34
CA ILE A 126 -28.23 -23.57 -1.62
C ILE A 126 -29.74 -23.77 -1.51
N GLN A 127 -30.40 -23.16 -0.51
CA GLN A 127 -31.86 -23.23 -0.37
C GLN A 127 -32.60 -22.55 -1.54
N ARG A 128 -32.08 -21.43 -2.05
CA ARG A 128 -32.65 -20.75 -3.24
C ARG A 128 -32.43 -21.55 -4.52
N ALA A 129 -31.26 -22.17 -4.68
CA ALA A 129 -30.99 -23.07 -5.79
C ALA A 129 -31.89 -24.32 -5.74
N LEU A 130 -32.14 -24.89 -4.56
CA LEU A 130 -33.04 -26.04 -4.39
C LEU A 130 -34.50 -25.67 -4.68
N ALA A 131 -34.94 -24.48 -4.29
CA ALA A 131 -36.30 -23.98 -4.55
C ALA A 131 -36.56 -23.75 -6.05
N GLN A 132 -35.56 -23.29 -6.81
CA GLN A 132 -35.68 -23.12 -8.27
C GLN A 132 -35.65 -24.45 -9.03
N VAL A 133 -34.94 -25.47 -8.51
CA VAL A 133 -34.96 -26.83 -9.07
C VAL A 133 -36.31 -27.52 -8.84
N GLN A 134 -36.99 -27.22 -7.72
CA GLN A 134 -38.33 -27.72 -7.43
C GLN A 134 -39.40 -27.16 -8.39
N ASP A 135 -39.23 -25.92 -8.86
CA ASP A 135 -40.17 -25.26 -9.77
C ASP A 135 -39.95 -25.67 -11.25
N LEU A 136 -38.69 -25.96 -11.63
CA LEU A 136 -38.33 -26.45 -12.96
C LEU A 136 -38.74 -27.91 -13.24
N PHE A 137 -38.90 -28.74 -12.20
CA PHE A 137 -39.26 -30.16 -12.36
C PHE A 137 -40.76 -30.45 -12.37
N GLY A 138 -41.63 -29.46 -12.13
CA GLY A 138 -43.08 -29.62 -12.29
C GLY A 138 -43.68 -30.85 -11.59
N LEU A 139 -43.04 -31.38 -10.53
CA LEU A 139 -43.60 -32.45 -9.72
C LEU A 139 -44.57 -31.83 -8.72
N ASN A 140 -45.66 -31.31 -9.26
CA ASN A 140 -46.83 -30.90 -8.52
C ASN A 140 -47.53 -32.17 -8.05
N CYS A 141 -47.00 -32.82 -7.00
CA CYS A 141 -47.70 -33.88 -6.28
C CYS A 141 -48.80 -33.27 -5.40
N SER A 142 -49.72 -32.53 -6.03
CA SER A 142 -51.04 -32.30 -5.45
C SER A 142 -51.80 -33.61 -5.56
N ARG A 143 -51.86 -34.32 -4.43
CA ARG A 143 -52.78 -35.43 -4.21
C ARG A 143 -54.21 -34.88 -4.30
N ARG A 144 -54.80 -34.90 -5.49
CA ARG A 144 -56.26 -34.80 -5.68
C ARG A 144 -56.72 -36.08 -6.36
N THR A 145 -57.52 -36.82 -5.61
CA THR A 145 -58.21 -38.02 -6.05
C THR A 145 -59.22 -37.70 -7.14
N ALA A 146 -59.13 -38.48 -8.21
CA ALA A 146 -60.14 -38.94 -9.18
C ALA A 146 -61.25 -37.97 -9.65
N GLU A 147 -61.26 -37.67 -10.95
CA GLU A 147 -62.24 -38.21 -11.90
C GLU A 147 -61.88 -37.80 -13.34
N GLY A 148 -61.83 -38.79 -14.24
CA GLY A 148 -61.85 -38.67 -15.70
C GLY A 148 -60.94 -37.63 -16.37
N LEU A 149 -59.73 -38.01 -16.77
CA LEU A 149 -58.99 -37.30 -17.82
C LEU A 149 -58.32 -38.26 -18.80
N ASP A 150 -58.70 -38.08 -20.07
CA ASP A 150 -58.05 -38.61 -21.26
C ASP A 150 -56.55 -38.28 -21.23
N VAL A 151 -55.74 -39.28 -20.91
CA VAL A 151 -54.28 -39.17 -20.92
C VAL A 151 -53.80 -39.22 -22.36
N LYS A 152 -53.73 -38.04 -23.00
CA LYS A 152 -52.88 -37.87 -24.18
C LYS A 152 -51.44 -38.20 -23.76
N PRO A 153 -50.74 -39.12 -24.46
CA PRO A 153 -49.36 -39.42 -24.13
C PRO A 153 -48.57 -38.11 -24.23
N VAL A 154 -47.87 -37.75 -23.16
CA VAL A 154 -46.92 -36.64 -23.16
C VAL A 154 -45.86 -36.99 -24.21
N GLY A 155 -46.01 -36.42 -25.40
CA GLY A 155 -45.02 -36.51 -26.46
C GLY A 155 -43.77 -35.81 -25.97
N ILE A 156 -42.78 -36.58 -25.55
CA ILE A 156 -41.45 -36.05 -25.28
C ILE A 156 -40.88 -35.68 -26.65
N ASP A 157 -41.00 -34.41 -27.04
CA ASP A 157 -40.40 -33.92 -28.28
C ASP A 157 -38.89 -34.20 -28.24
N PRO A 158 -38.35 -35.09 -29.11
CA PRO A 158 -36.94 -35.49 -29.06
C PRO A 158 -35.98 -34.31 -29.21
N THR A 159 -36.44 -33.24 -29.87
CA THR A 159 -35.68 -32.00 -30.09
C THR A 159 -35.58 -31.12 -28.85
N GLY A 160 -36.51 -31.22 -27.90
CA GLY A 160 -36.49 -30.51 -26.62
C GLY A 160 -35.51 -31.16 -25.65
N VAL A 161 -35.56 -32.49 -25.54
CA VAL A 161 -34.61 -33.27 -24.71
C VAL A 161 -33.18 -33.07 -25.18
N MET A 162 -32.94 -33.07 -26.51
CA MET A 162 -31.61 -32.85 -27.07
C MET A 162 -31.06 -31.45 -26.75
N ARG A 163 -31.90 -30.41 -26.75
CA ARG A 163 -31.50 -29.04 -26.38
C ARG A 163 -31.16 -28.93 -24.89
N VAL A 164 -31.97 -29.52 -24.02
CA VAL A 164 -31.69 -29.56 -22.57
C VAL A 164 -30.37 -30.29 -22.31
N LEU A 165 -30.16 -31.45 -22.94
CA LEU A 165 -28.92 -32.21 -22.83
C LEU A 165 -27.70 -31.39 -23.27
N MET A 166 -27.80 -30.66 -24.39
CA MET A 166 -26.73 -29.79 -24.90
C MET A 166 -26.37 -28.67 -23.91
N TYR A 167 -27.35 -27.98 -23.34
CA TYR A 167 -27.09 -26.92 -22.36
C TYR A 167 -26.48 -27.47 -21.06
N VAL A 168 -26.91 -28.65 -20.61
CA VAL A 168 -26.31 -29.34 -19.46
C VAL A 168 -24.84 -29.68 -19.74
N LEU A 169 -24.53 -30.17 -20.95
CA LEU A 169 -23.16 -30.51 -21.34
C LEU A 169 -22.26 -29.26 -21.44
N LEU A 170 -22.77 -28.15 -21.97
CA LEU A 170 -22.07 -26.87 -22.03
C LEU A 170 -21.80 -26.31 -20.63
N LEU A 171 -22.78 -26.37 -19.73
CA LEU A 171 -22.62 -25.93 -18.35
C LEU A 171 -21.58 -26.78 -17.62
N ALA A 172 -21.63 -28.11 -17.79
CA ALA A 172 -20.62 -29.02 -17.23
C ALA A 172 -19.21 -28.70 -17.78
N GLY A 173 -19.09 -28.45 -19.08
CA GLY A 173 -17.84 -28.01 -19.71
C GLY A 173 -17.31 -26.71 -19.13
N ALA A 174 -18.16 -25.70 -18.97
CA ALA A 174 -17.80 -24.41 -18.39
C ALA A 174 -17.32 -24.55 -16.93
N ILE A 175 -17.97 -25.41 -16.13
CA ILE A 175 -17.56 -25.70 -14.75
C ILE A 175 -16.18 -26.36 -14.72
N VAL A 176 -15.93 -27.34 -15.60
CA VAL A 176 -14.62 -28.03 -15.67
C VAL A 176 -13.51 -27.08 -16.09
N ILE A 177 -13.77 -26.21 -17.07
CA ILE A 177 -12.81 -25.17 -17.51
C ILE A 177 -12.54 -24.20 -16.36
N GLY A 178 -13.59 -23.66 -15.73
CA GLY A 178 -13.46 -22.75 -14.59
C GLY A 178 -12.69 -23.37 -13.42
N TRP A 179 -12.97 -24.63 -13.09
CA TRP A 179 -12.26 -25.39 -12.06
C TRP A 179 -10.79 -25.61 -12.43
N THR A 180 -10.49 -25.92 -13.69
CA THR A 180 -9.12 -26.11 -14.19
C THR A 180 -8.33 -24.81 -14.13
N VAL A 181 -8.91 -23.69 -14.58
CA VAL A 181 -8.31 -22.35 -14.48
C VAL A 181 -8.08 -21.97 -13.02
N TYR A 182 -9.08 -22.16 -12.16
CA TYR A 182 -8.95 -21.94 -10.72
C TYR A 182 -7.78 -22.73 -10.11
N ARG A 183 -7.68 -24.02 -10.44
CA ARG A 183 -6.61 -24.89 -9.95
C ARG A 183 -5.23 -24.45 -10.46
N LEU A 184 -5.13 -24.04 -11.72
CA LEU A 184 -3.88 -23.55 -12.32
C LEU A 184 -3.42 -22.23 -11.69
N VAL A 185 -4.33 -21.26 -11.52
CA VAL A 185 -4.03 -19.97 -10.87
C VAL A 185 -3.61 -20.19 -9.42
N LYS A 186 -4.36 -20.99 -8.66
CA LYS A 186 -4.04 -21.30 -7.26
C LYS A 186 -2.73 -22.07 -7.11
N SER A 187 -2.42 -22.97 -8.05
CA SER A 187 -1.14 -23.70 -8.08
C SER A 187 0.04 -22.77 -8.37
N ARG A 188 -0.11 -21.84 -9.34
CA ARG A 188 0.91 -20.82 -9.64
C ARG A 188 1.14 -19.90 -8.45
N GLN A 189 0.07 -19.41 -7.80
CA GLN A 189 0.18 -18.58 -6.60
C GLN A 189 0.85 -19.32 -5.42
N LYS A 190 0.53 -20.61 -5.20
CA LYS A 190 1.17 -21.40 -4.14
C LYS A 190 2.66 -21.62 -4.42
N LYS A 191 3.03 -21.90 -5.68
CA LYS A 191 4.43 -22.04 -6.11
C LYS A 191 5.18 -20.72 -6.01
N GLN A 192 4.56 -19.60 -6.39
CA GLN A 192 5.16 -18.28 -6.26
C GLN A 192 5.41 -17.94 -4.79
N ARG A 193 4.40 -18.08 -3.92
CA ARG A 193 4.57 -17.85 -2.47
C ARG A 193 5.67 -18.71 -1.83
N GLN A 194 5.82 -19.96 -2.25
CA GLN A 194 6.92 -20.82 -1.78
C GLN A 194 8.28 -20.37 -2.31
N LYS A 195 8.36 -19.89 -3.55
CA LYS A 195 9.58 -19.27 -4.09
C LYS A 195 9.89 -18.01 -3.31
N ASP A 196 8.92 -17.11 -3.14
CA ASP A 196 9.07 -15.83 -2.43
C ASP A 196 9.59 -16.06 -1.01
N ALA A 197 9.00 -16.99 -0.26
CA ALA A 197 9.48 -17.37 1.08
C ALA A 197 10.94 -17.87 1.08
N ARG A 198 11.36 -18.61 0.04
CA ARG A 198 12.73 -19.14 -0.05
C ARG A 198 13.80 -18.06 -0.26
N ALA A 199 13.61 -17.05 -1.12
CA ALA A 199 14.60 -15.94 -1.15
C ALA A 199 14.37 -14.85 -0.14
N LYS A 200 13.20 -14.71 0.49
CA LYS A 200 13.17 -13.99 1.76
C LYS A 200 14.18 -14.60 2.74
N GLY A 201 14.20 -15.93 2.88
CA GLY A 201 15.23 -16.64 3.64
C GLY A 201 16.66 -16.42 3.12
N LEU A 202 16.91 -16.54 1.80
CA LEU A 202 18.26 -16.34 1.23
C LEU A 202 18.78 -14.89 1.29
N ILE A 203 17.87 -13.91 1.35
CA ILE A 203 18.20 -12.52 1.58
C ILE A 203 18.54 -12.36 3.06
N GLU A 204 17.60 -12.67 3.96
CA GLU A 204 17.74 -12.48 5.41
C GLU A 204 18.97 -13.19 5.99
N GLU A 205 19.23 -14.45 5.62
CA GLU A 205 20.33 -15.25 6.18
C GLU A 205 21.74 -14.70 5.83
N HIS A 206 21.87 -13.99 4.71
CA HIS A 206 23.16 -13.55 4.17
C HIS A 206 23.26 -12.03 4.03
N GLU A 207 22.30 -11.29 4.54
CA GLU A 207 22.28 -9.84 4.40
C GLU A 207 23.42 -9.19 5.22
N GLU A 208 23.91 -9.85 6.27
CA GLU A 208 24.89 -9.34 7.24
C GLU A 208 26.33 -9.20 6.73
N SER A 209 26.72 -9.91 5.67
CA SER A 209 28.12 -9.93 5.20
C SER A 209 28.31 -9.61 3.72
N ARG A 210 27.23 -9.36 2.98
CA ARG A 210 27.31 -9.22 1.52
C ARG A 210 27.80 -7.85 1.09
N THR A 211 28.70 -7.84 0.11
CA THR A 211 29.18 -6.66 -0.60
C THR A 211 28.21 -6.21 -1.70
N ALA A 212 28.37 -4.98 -2.20
CA ALA A 212 27.56 -4.45 -3.31
C ALA A 212 27.60 -5.35 -4.57
N ASP A 213 28.77 -5.93 -4.88
CA ASP A 213 28.94 -6.83 -6.04
C ASP A 213 28.19 -8.15 -5.84
N GLU A 214 28.16 -8.69 -4.62
CA GLU A 214 27.41 -9.91 -4.31
C GLU A 214 25.89 -9.68 -4.38
N TRP A 215 25.42 -8.49 -4.01
CA TRP A 215 24.03 -8.10 -4.21
C TRP A 215 23.63 -8.04 -5.68
N LEU A 216 24.51 -7.52 -6.56
CA LEU A 216 24.25 -7.54 -7.99
C LEU A 216 24.17 -8.95 -8.56
N VAL A 217 25.08 -9.84 -8.14
CA VAL A 217 25.07 -11.24 -8.57
C VAL A 217 23.78 -11.93 -8.12
N LEU A 218 23.32 -11.64 -6.89
CA LEU A 218 22.07 -12.16 -6.38
C LEU A 218 20.86 -11.60 -7.15
N ALA A 219 20.83 -10.29 -7.41
CA ALA A 219 19.80 -9.64 -8.22
C ALA A 219 19.64 -10.32 -9.59
N ASN A 220 20.76 -10.53 -10.29
CA ASN A 220 20.79 -11.22 -11.59
C ASN A 220 20.21 -12.65 -11.51
N ARG A 221 20.49 -13.38 -10.42
CA ARG A 221 19.95 -14.72 -10.21
C ARG A 221 18.44 -14.66 -9.99
N LEU A 222 17.97 -13.74 -9.16
CA LEU A 222 16.56 -13.58 -8.83
C LEU A 222 15.74 -13.14 -10.05
N GLU A 223 16.26 -12.25 -10.89
CA GLU A 223 15.65 -11.88 -12.18
C GLU A 223 15.43 -13.11 -13.08
N ARG A 224 16.46 -13.96 -13.23
CA ARG A 224 16.36 -15.20 -14.03
C ARG A 224 15.33 -16.19 -13.47
N GLU A 225 15.06 -16.14 -12.17
CA GLU A 225 14.05 -16.95 -11.51
C GLU A 225 12.63 -16.36 -11.62
N GLY A 226 12.48 -15.17 -12.21
CA GLY A 226 11.23 -14.42 -12.31
C GLY A 226 10.84 -13.72 -11.00
N ARG A 227 11.82 -13.42 -10.15
CA ARG A 227 11.66 -12.91 -8.79
C ARG A 227 12.06 -11.46 -8.70
N TYR A 228 11.28 -10.63 -9.38
CA TYR A 228 11.60 -9.23 -9.59
C TYR A 228 11.55 -8.43 -8.28
N ARG A 229 10.63 -8.75 -7.36
CA ARG A 229 10.49 -8.02 -6.07
C ARG A 229 11.76 -8.13 -5.22
N GLU A 230 12.32 -9.33 -5.11
CA GLU A 230 13.55 -9.57 -4.38
C GLU A 230 14.77 -9.03 -5.12
N SER A 231 14.77 -9.06 -6.45
CA SER A 231 15.84 -8.43 -7.24
C SER A 231 15.89 -6.92 -7.00
N VAL A 232 14.74 -6.24 -7.03
CA VAL A 232 14.64 -4.80 -6.74
C VAL A 232 15.23 -4.46 -5.38
N ARG A 233 14.98 -5.28 -4.34
CA ARG A 233 15.63 -5.11 -3.03
C ARG A 233 17.14 -5.22 -3.11
N CYS A 234 17.65 -6.26 -3.78
CA CYS A 234 19.09 -6.48 -3.91
C CYS A 234 19.77 -5.31 -4.65
N LEU A 235 19.15 -4.80 -5.71
CA LEU A 235 19.66 -3.66 -6.47
C LEU A 235 19.64 -2.37 -5.62
N TYR A 236 18.57 -2.13 -4.86
CA TYR A 236 18.49 -0.98 -3.95
C TYR A 236 19.60 -1.01 -2.88
N LEU A 237 19.81 -2.17 -2.24
CA LEU A 237 20.90 -2.35 -1.28
C LEU A 237 22.27 -2.15 -1.93
N ALA A 238 22.47 -2.62 -3.17
CA ALA A 238 23.71 -2.41 -3.90
C ALA A 238 24.01 -0.91 -4.12
N ILE A 239 22.98 -0.09 -4.41
CA ILE A 239 23.11 1.37 -4.53
C ILE A 239 23.60 1.97 -3.20
N LEU A 240 22.92 1.67 -2.10
CA LEU A 240 23.28 2.18 -0.77
C LEU A 240 24.71 1.79 -0.37
N MET A 241 25.08 0.53 -0.60
CA MET A 241 26.43 0.04 -0.30
C MET A 241 27.53 0.67 -1.16
N ARG A 242 27.23 1.06 -2.41
CA ARG A 242 28.19 1.78 -3.24
C ARG A 242 28.44 3.20 -2.72
N LEU A 243 27.39 3.88 -2.29
CA LEU A 243 27.48 5.21 -1.69
C LEU A 243 28.26 5.16 -0.36
N ASP A 244 28.05 4.12 0.45
CA ASP A 244 28.81 3.90 1.68
C ASP A 244 30.29 3.64 1.41
N ARG A 245 30.59 2.77 0.43
CA ARG A 245 31.97 2.47 0.02
C ARG A 245 32.69 3.69 -0.55
N ALA A 246 31.96 4.56 -1.25
CA ALA A 246 32.48 5.84 -1.75
C ALA A 246 32.63 6.91 -0.64
N ARG A 247 32.22 6.60 0.60
CA ARG A 247 32.18 7.52 1.76
C ARG A 247 31.30 8.76 1.53
N ILE A 248 30.30 8.65 0.66
CA ILE A 248 29.33 9.72 0.36
C ILE A 248 28.19 9.69 1.37
N ALA A 249 27.58 8.52 1.55
CA ALA A 249 26.48 8.34 2.49
C ALA A 249 26.62 6.96 3.16
N ARG A 250 26.79 6.97 4.49
CA ARG A 250 26.92 5.73 5.26
C ARG A 250 25.67 4.86 5.14
N PHE A 251 25.85 3.56 4.99
CA PHE A 251 24.75 2.58 5.09
C PHE A 251 24.59 2.12 6.55
N ASP A 252 23.37 2.20 7.07
CA ASP A 252 23.01 1.79 8.43
C ASP A 252 21.67 1.05 8.42
N ARG A 253 21.67 -0.18 8.91
CA ARG A 253 20.50 -1.08 8.81
C ARG A 253 19.37 -0.72 9.77
N THR A 254 19.65 0.06 10.81
CA THR A 254 18.62 0.49 11.76
C THR A 254 17.81 1.67 11.22
N GLU A 255 18.28 2.28 10.14
CA GLU A 255 17.64 3.42 9.51
C GLU A 255 16.60 2.98 8.50
N THR A 256 15.63 3.86 8.31
CA THR A 256 14.61 3.74 7.28
C THR A 256 15.18 4.16 5.91
N ASN A 257 14.56 3.68 4.84
CA ASN A 257 14.95 4.05 3.47
C ASN A 257 14.89 5.57 3.24
N TRP A 258 13.95 6.26 3.89
CA TRP A 258 13.79 7.70 3.82
C TRP A 258 14.89 8.47 4.56
N GLU A 259 15.40 7.92 5.66
CA GLU A 259 16.57 8.48 6.37
C GLU A 259 17.83 8.35 5.52
N HIS A 260 18.03 7.19 4.86
CA HIS A 260 19.09 7.04 3.87
C HIS A 260 18.96 8.04 2.72
N LEU A 261 17.76 8.20 2.14
CA LEU A 261 17.53 9.18 1.10
C LEU A 261 17.88 10.59 1.58
N ARG A 262 17.43 10.98 2.78
CA ARG A 262 17.75 12.30 3.36
C ARG A 262 19.25 12.50 3.52
N ARG A 263 19.98 11.48 3.98
CA ARG A 263 21.45 11.52 4.07
C ARG A 263 22.10 11.70 2.70
N ILE A 264 21.64 10.94 1.70
CA ILE A 264 22.17 11.01 0.33
C ILE A 264 21.96 12.42 -0.25
N LEU A 265 20.77 12.99 -0.08
CA LEU A 265 20.45 14.34 -0.57
C LEU A 265 21.22 15.45 0.14
N LYS A 266 21.69 15.22 1.37
CA LYS A 266 22.54 16.16 2.12
C LYS A 266 24.05 15.99 1.84
N SER A 267 24.42 14.98 1.04
CA SER A 267 25.81 14.68 0.70
C SER A 267 26.17 15.15 -0.72
N GLU A 268 27.45 15.09 -1.09
CA GLU A 268 27.94 15.37 -2.45
C GLU A 268 27.66 14.20 -3.43
N ALA A 269 26.51 13.55 -3.29
CA ALA A 269 26.12 12.45 -4.16
C ALA A 269 25.86 12.95 -5.60
N PRO A 270 26.22 12.17 -6.64
CA PRO A 270 25.95 12.55 -8.03
C PRO A 270 24.49 12.88 -8.29
N SER A 271 24.21 14.12 -8.70
CA SER A 271 22.84 14.66 -8.85
C SER A 271 22.06 14.10 -10.05
N ASN A 272 22.76 13.49 -11.00
CA ASN A 272 22.17 12.83 -12.17
C ASN A 272 21.50 11.48 -11.84
N VAL A 273 21.69 10.95 -10.63
CA VAL A 273 21.05 9.71 -10.17
C VAL A 273 19.70 10.04 -9.51
N PRO A 274 18.59 9.43 -9.94
CA PRO A 274 17.25 9.74 -9.41
C PRO A 274 16.99 9.02 -8.07
N TYR A 275 17.71 9.39 -7.00
CA TYR A 275 17.64 8.71 -5.68
C TYR A 275 16.24 8.63 -5.08
N ARG A 276 15.44 9.69 -5.26
CA ARG A 276 14.06 9.72 -4.78
C ARG A 276 13.18 8.69 -5.49
N ASP A 277 13.31 8.59 -6.80
CA ASP A 277 12.49 7.68 -7.61
C ASP A 277 12.84 6.22 -7.32
N VAL A 278 14.13 5.88 -7.16
CA VAL A 278 14.54 4.52 -6.80
C VAL A 278 14.08 4.14 -5.39
N THR A 279 14.14 5.08 -4.43
CA THR A 279 13.66 4.84 -3.06
C THR A 279 12.14 4.64 -3.05
N LEU A 280 11.40 5.46 -3.77
CA LEU A 280 9.94 5.32 -3.90
C LEU A 280 9.57 4.00 -4.58
N LEU A 281 10.25 3.64 -5.68
CA LEU A 281 10.01 2.38 -6.39
C LEU A 281 10.25 1.18 -5.49
N PHE A 282 11.34 1.21 -4.70
CA PHE A 282 11.62 0.18 -3.71
C PHE A 282 10.49 0.07 -2.67
N ASP A 283 10.07 1.19 -2.09
CA ASP A 283 9.02 1.20 -1.05
C ASP A 283 7.69 0.68 -1.57
N LEU A 284 7.28 1.09 -2.77
CA LEU A 284 6.05 0.64 -3.42
C LEU A 284 6.05 -0.88 -3.68
N ILE A 285 7.17 -1.41 -4.15
CA ILE A 285 7.31 -2.84 -4.47
C ILE A 285 7.46 -3.67 -3.19
N TRP A 286 8.27 -3.22 -2.24
CA TRP A 286 8.63 -4.00 -1.07
C TRP A 286 7.59 -3.90 0.06
N TYR A 287 7.14 -2.69 0.40
CA TYR A 287 6.16 -2.47 1.45
C TYR A 287 4.73 -2.30 0.91
N GLY A 288 4.57 -1.76 -0.30
CA GLY A 288 3.27 -1.52 -0.93
C GLY A 288 2.62 -2.74 -1.59
N ASP A 289 3.26 -3.91 -1.55
CA ASP A 289 2.79 -5.17 -2.18
C ASP A 289 2.48 -5.07 -3.69
N GLN A 290 3.05 -4.08 -4.38
CA GLN A 290 2.89 -3.90 -5.82
C GLN A 290 3.56 -5.04 -6.59
N PRO A 291 2.95 -5.55 -7.68
CA PRO A 291 3.56 -6.56 -8.52
C PRO A 291 4.80 -5.98 -9.22
N ALA A 292 5.96 -6.58 -8.96
CA ALA A 292 7.21 -6.20 -9.61
C ALA A 292 7.38 -6.88 -10.98
N SER A 293 8.02 -6.17 -11.89
CA SER A 293 8.29 -6.59 -13.27
C SER A 293 9.77 -6.43 -13.64
N ASP A 294 10.12 -6.95 -14.81
CA ASP A 294 11.46 -6.80 -15.39
C ASP A 294 11.81 -5.32 -15.68
N ARG A 295 10.78 -4.51 -15.99
CA ARG A 295 10.94 -3.07 -16.19
C ARG A 295 11.43 -2.36 -14.92
N ASP A 296 10.90 -2.76 -13.75
CA ASP A 296 11.28 -2.15 -12.47
C ASP A 296 12.72 -2.50 -12.09
N CYS A 297 13.14 -3.74 -12.36
CA CYS A 297 14.54 -4.16 -12.20
C CYS A 297 15.47 -3.39 -13.15
N SER A 298 15.05 -3.21 -14.40
CA SER A 298 15.80 -2.44 -15.39
C SER A 298 15.96 -0.96 -15.00
N GLN A 299 14.91 -0.34 -14.46
CA GLN A 299 14.97 1.03 -13.95
C GLN A 299 15.97 1.16 -12.79
N MET A 300 15.90 0.24 -11.82
CA MET A 300 16.82 0.24 -10.69
C MET A 300 18.27 0.01 -11.13
N ARG A 301 18.49 -0.87 -12.11
CA ARG A 301 19.81 -1.15 -12.70
C ARG A 301 20.37 0.05 -13.45
N SER A 302 19.54 0.74 -14.23
CA SER A 302 19.95 1.97 -14.91
C SER A 302 20.42 3.03 -13.92
N ALA A 303 19.70 3.22 -12.81
CA ALA A 303 20.13 4.13 -11.75
C ALA A 303 21.47 3.71 -11.11
N TYR A 304 21.66 2.41 -10.87
CA TYR A 304 22.93 1.86 -10.37
C TYR A 304 24.09 2.11 -11.35
N GLU A 305 23.88 1.90 -12.65
CA GLU A 305 24.89 2.12 -13.69
C GLU A 305 25.26 3.59 -13.81
N THR A 306 24.28 4.49 -13.79
CA THR A 306 24.50 5.95 -13.76
C THR A 306 25.33 6.35 -12.54
N LEU A 307 25.01 5.81 -11.36
CA LEU A 307 25.80 6.04 -10.15
C LEU A 307 27.25 5.58 -10.34
N MET A 308 27.45 4.36 -10.85
CA MET A 308 28.79 3.82 -11.07
C MET A 308 29.61 4.63 -12.08
N GLN A 309 28.96 5.16 -13.11
CA GLN A 309 29.61 6.03 -14.08
C GLN A 309 30.05 7.34 -13.43
N SER A 310 29.16 8.00 -12.69
CA SER A 310 29.49 9.27 -12.02
C SER A 310 30.55 9.11 -10.95
N LEU A 311 30.56 8.01 -10.20
CA LEU A 311 31.63 7.73 -9.23
C LEU A 311 33.00 7.50 -9.88
N ARG A 312 33.04 7.04 -11.14
CA ARG A 312 34.30 6.92 -11.89
C ARG A 312 34.81 8.26 -12.43
N GLU A 313 33.91 9.18 -12.74
CA GLU A 313 34.27 10.52 -13.24
C GLU A 313 34.81 11.43 -12.13
N VAL A 314 34.47 11.15 -10.88
CA VAL A 314 34.91 11.90 -9.69
C VAL A 314 36.21 11.36 -9.06
N ALA A 315 36.59 10.12 -9.38
CA ALA A 315 37.77 9.42 -8.83
C ALA A 315 39.02 9.61 -9.70
#